data_AF-F4LJP5-F1
#
_entry.id   AF-F4LJP5-F1
#
_cell.length_a   1.000
_cell.length_b   1.000
_cell.length_c   1.000
_cell.angle_alpha   90.00
_cell.angle_beta   90.00
_cell.angle_gamma   90.00
#
_symmetry.space_group_name_H-M   'P 1'
#
loop_
_entity.id
_entity.type
_entity.pdbx_description
1 polymer ?
#
loop_
_entity_poly.entity_id
_entity_poly.type
_entity_poly.pdbx_seq_one_letter_code
_entity_poly.pdbx_strand_id
1 'polypeptide(L)'
;MKRRKRADSSPFTCLTVCGFIALLTGTLLNICFGSSFTQSFIPYTETVTPCVNGFCTVLSLILIFKPNKRILLYVILVIQSVYNVCTGFDLLGLFLFAFLNLVLFCKGYFKTRAKLKTTLIGTGWILTLTTLIPFGIERFIFAVSTSIFMFAAYVYIYYLLSDKLSYLLPDVNVCKMKAACTLPEPGKILNLRALGLTERQRRCVEACLQDSISYKTLADTHYVSESTIKKDMTDICRLFGVKNREMLRFLLVQYKVDST
;
A
#
# COMPACT_ATOMS: atom_id res chain seq x y z
N MET A 1 -2.14 -32.38 -2.98
CA MET A 1 -1.68 -31.76 -1.72
C MET A 1 -1.56 -30.24 -1.92
N LYS A 2 -2.59 -29.48 -1.53
CA LYS A 2 -2.69 -28.01 -1.73
C LYS A 2 -1.62 -27.30 -0.88
N ARG A 3 -0.59 -26.72 -1.51
CA ARG A 3 0.35 -25.80 -0.84
C ARG A 3 -0.44 -24.58 -0.34
N ARG A 4 -0.74 -24.54 0.97
CA ARG A 4 -1.19 -23.35 1.68
C ARG A 4 -0.13 -22.26 1.50
N LYS A 5 -0.44 -21.22 0.71
CA LYS A 5 0.26 -19.93 0.72
C LYS A 5 0.18 -19.35 2.14
N ARG A 6 1.16 -19.66 2.99
CA ARG A 6 1.42 -19.04 4.30
C ARG A 6 2.74 -18.28 4.14
N ALA A 7 2.69 -17.04 3.66
CA ALA A 7 3.89 -16.20 3.59
C ALA A 7 3.61 -14.69 3.65
N ASP A 8 2.36 -14.24 3.59
CA ASP A 8 2.01 -12.81 3.55
C ASP A 8 1.26 -12.33 4.81
N SER A 9 1.25 -13.14 5.88
CA SER A 9 0.37 -12.97 7.04
C SER A 9 1.05 -12.46 8.31
N SER A 10 2.37 -12.59 8.49
CA SER A 10 3.00 -12.27 9.79
C SER A 10 2.87 -10.80 10.23
N PRO A 11 3.19 -9.77 9.40
CA PRO A 11 3.06 -8.38 9.83
C PRO A 11 1.60 -7.93 9.96
N PHE A 12 0.73 -8.42 9.06
CA PHE A 12 -0.70 -8.12 9.11
C PHE A 12 -1.35 -8.73 10.36
N THR A 13 -1.04 -9.99 10.68
CA THR A 13 -1.53 -10.65 11.89
C THR A 13 -1.03 -9.92 13.14
N CYS A 14 0.25 -9.51 13.18
CA CYS A 14 0.80 -8.71 14.28
C CYS A 14 -0.01 -7.41 14.49
N LEU A 15 -0.23 -6.64 13.42
CA LEU A 15 -1.05 -5.42 13.46
C LEU A 15 -2.46 -5.70 13.99
N THR A 16 -3.11 -6.77 13.53
CA THR A 16 -4.48 -7.10 13.96
C THR A 16 -4.55 -7.53 15.43
N VAL A 17 -3.54 -8.25 15.92
CA VAL A 17 -3.48 -8.66 17.34
C VAL A 17 -3.23 -7.44 18.23
N CYS A 18 -2.27 -6.58 17.87
CA CYS A 18 -2.02 -5.34 18.62
C CYS A 18 -3.25 -4.42 18.62
N GLY A 19 -3.92 -4.28 17.47
CA GLY A 19 -5.16 -3.52 17.36
C GLY A 19 -6.31 -4.12 18.18
N PHE A 20 -6.44 -5.45 18.22
CA PHE A 20 -7.40 -6.13 19.09
C PHE A 20 -7.13 -5.86 20.57
N ILE A 21 -5.87 -5.95 21.02
CA ILE A 21 -5.51 -5.66 22.41
C ILE A 21 -5.85 -4.22 22.77
N ALA A 22 -5.49 -3.25 21.92
CA ALA A 22 -5.82 -1.85 22.15
C ALA A 22 -7.34 -1.61 22.26
N LEU A 23 -8.13 -2.19 21.36
CA LEU A 23 -9.59 -2.07 21.37
C LEU A 23 -10.23 -2.77 22.57
N LEU A 24 -9.72 -3.95 22.94
CA LEU A 24 -10.18 -4.69 24.10
C LEU A 24 -9.91 -3.90 25.38
N THR A 25 -8.71 -3.37 25.55
CA THR A 25 -8.36 -2.51 26.68
C THR A 25 -9.27 -1.28 26.72
N GLY A 26 -9.47 -0.58 25.59
CA GLY A 26 -10.38 0.56 25.53
C GLY A 26 -11.83 0.20 25.88
N THR A 27 -12.31 -0.97 25.45
CA THR A 27 -13.65 -1.47 25.77
C THR A 27 -13.79 -1.76 27.26
N LEU A 28 -12.81 -2.46 27.85
CA LEU A 28 -12.80 -2.77 29.28
C LEU A 28 -12.71 -1.51 30.14
N LEU A 29 -11.86 -0.55 29.77
CA LEU A 29 -11.75 0.71 30.48
C LEU A 29 -13.07 1.49 30.47
N ASN A 30 -13.75 1.55 29.32
CA ASN A 30 -15.04 2.23 29.21
C ASN A 30 -16.13 1.57 30.05
N ILE A 31 -16.15 0.24 30.13
CA ILE A 31 -17.13 -0.50 30.95
C ILE A 31 -16.83 -0.33 32.45
N CYS A 32 -15.57 -0.40 32.85
CA CYS A 32 -15.17 -0.38 34.26
C CYS A 32 -15.15 1.02 34.88
N PHE A 33 -14.73 2.04 34.13
CA PHE A 33 -14.49 3.38 34.65
C PHE A 33 -15.46 4.43 34.11
N GLY A 34 -16.30 4.07 33.14
CA GLY A 34 -17.16 5.01 32.44
C GLY A 34 -16.37 5.97 31.55
N SER A 35 -17.09 6.63 30.65
CA SER A 35 -16.51 7.60 29.72
C SER A 35 -17.46 8.78 29.56
N SER A 36 -17.41 9.70 30.53
CA SER A 36 -18.27 10.88 30.55
C SER A 36 -17.60 12.03 29.79
N PHE A 37 -17.89 12.12 28.48
CA PHE A 37 -17.43 13.25 27.66
C PHE A 37 -18.51 14.34 27.63
N THR A 38 -18.40 15.29 28.56
CA THR A 38 -19.38 16.37 28.78
C THR A 38 -19.54 17.35 27.60
N GLN A 39 -18.57 17.40 26.67
CA GLN A 39 -18.60 18.27 25.50
C GLN A 39 -18.71 17.51 24.16
N SER A 40 -18.99 16.20 24.19
CA SER A 40 -19.05 15.40 22.96
C SER A 40 -20.22 15.77 22.06
N PHE A 41 -19.97 15.76 20.74
CA PHE A 41 -21.02 15.83 19.74
C PHE A 41 -21.95 14.60 19.76
N ILE A 42 -21.48 13.47 20.29
CA ILE A 42 -22.24 12.22 20.37
C ILE A 42 -23.03 12.21 21.68
N PRO A 43 -24.38 12.08 21.65
CA PRO A 43 -25.17 11.98 22.87
C PRO A 43 -24.96 10.62 23.54
N TYR A 44 -25.18 10.56 24.86
CA TYR A 44 -25.11 9.34 25.66
C TYR A 44 -23.76 8.59 25.52
N THR A 45 -22.65 9.32 25.57
CA THR A 45 -21.30 8.75 25.40
C THR A 45 -21.02 7.59 26.34
N GLU A 46 -21.54 7.60 27.55
CA GLU A 46 -21.39 6.49 28.51
C GLU A 46 -21.92 5.15 27.99
N THR A 47 -22.94 5.17 27.12
CA THR A 47 -23.47 3.96 26.47
C THR A 47 -22.89 3.75 25.08
N VAL A 48 -22.76 4.82 24.29
CA VAL A 48 -22.32 4.69 22.89
C VAL A 48 -20.85 4.29 22.79
N THR A 49 -19.98 4.81 23.67
CA THR A 49 -18.54 4.50 23.65
C THR A 49 -18.24 3.01 23.86
N PRO A 50 -18.78 2.34 24.90
CA PRO A 50 -18.58 0.90 25.04
C PRO A 50 -19.22 0.10 23.90
N CYS A 51 -20.37 0.53 23.36
CA CYS A 51 -20.98 -0.15 22.21
C CYS A 51 -20.10 -0.08 20.94
N VAL A 52 -19.58 1.10 20.59
CA VAL A 52 -18.73 1.29 19.41
C VAL A 52 -17.40 0.56 19.58
N ASN A 53 -16.76 0.66 20.74
CA ASN A 53 -15.51 -0.04 21.02
C ASN A 53 -15.70 -1.55 21.08
N GLY A 54 -16.79 -2.02 21.70
CA GLY A 54 -17.16 -3.44 21.73
C GLY A 54 -17.41 -3.99 20.33
N PHE A 55 -18.16 -3.27 19.49
CA PHE A 55 -18.38 -3.64 18.09
C PHE A 55 -17.06 -3.77 17.32
N CYS A 56 -16.18 -2.78 17.42
CA CYS A 56 -14.86 -2.82 16.77
C CYS A 56 -13.96 -3.94 17.32
N THR A 57 -14.06 -4.25 18.61
CA THR A 57 -13.34 -5.37 19.26
C THR A 57 -13.80 -6.71 18.68
N VAL A 58 -15.11 -6.91 18.51
CA VAL A 58 -15.68 -8.12 17.88
C VAL A 58 -15.24 -8.23 16.43
N LEU A 59 -15.29 -7.14 15.65
CA LEU A 59 -14.80 -7.14 14.28
C LEU A 59 -13.30 -7.48 14.19
N SER A 60 -12.50 -6.95 15.12
CA SER A 60 -11.06 -7.24 15.21
C SER A 60 -10.80 -8.72 15.55
N LEU A 61 -11.59 -9.30 16.45
CA LEU A 61 -11.54 -10.73 16.77
C LEU A 61 -11.88 -11.59 15.56
N ILE A 62 -12.92 -11.24 14.80
CA ILE A 62 -13.28 -11.92 13.54
C ILE A 62 -12.12 -11.84 12.54
N LEU A 63 -11.42 -10.70 12.47
CA LEU A 63 -10.29 -10.49 11.57
C LEU A 63 -9.09 -11.35 11.93
N ILE A 64 -8.83 -11.61 13.23
CA ILE A 64 -7.78 -12.54 13.70
C ILE A 64 -8.05 -13.96 13.17
N PHE A 65 -9.28 -14.46 13.31
CA PHE A 65 -9.65 -15.80 12.86
C PHE A 65 -9.80 -15.92 11.34
N LYS A 66 -10.19 -14.82 10.66
CA LYS A 66 -10.40 -14.77 9.21
C LYS A 66 -9.60 -13.63 8.57
N PRO A 67 -8.25 -13.75 8.48
CA PRO A 67 -7.37 -12.68 7.97
C PRO A 67 -7.58 -12.36 6.49
N ASN A 68 -8.26 -13.23 5.74
CA ASN A 68 -8.64 -12.98 4.35
C ASN A 68 -9.68 -11.86 4.21
N LYS A 69 -10.46 -11.55 5.25
CA LYS A 69 -11.46 -10.48 5.25
C LYS A 69 -10.86 -9.11 5.56
N ARG A 70 -9.84 -8.68 4.80
CA ARG A 70 -9.10 -7.41 5.02
C ARG A 70 -10.00 -6.17 5.01
N ILE A 71 -11.19 -6.25 4.41
CA ILE A 71 -12.19 -5.17 4.44
C ILE A 71 -12.64 -4.78 5.85
N LEU A 72 -12.62 -5.72 6.81
CA LEU A 72 -12.98 -5.44 8.20
C LEU A 72 -12.01 -4.44 8.84
N LEU A 73 -10.73 -4.46 8.46
CA LEU A 73 -9.76 -3.48 8.94
C LEU A 73 -10.16 -2.07 8.52
N TYR A 74 -10.61 -1.89 7.28
CA TYR A 74 -11.02 -0.57 6.78
C TYR A 74 -12.27 -0.08 7.51
N VAL A 75 -13.24 -0.96 7.74
CA VAL A 75 -14.46 -0.64 8.49
C VAL A 75 -14.11 -0.22 9.93
N ILE A 76 -13.26 -0.99 10.62
CA ILE A 76 -12.81 -0.66 11.99
C ILE A 76 -12.12 0.70 12.00
N LEU A 77 -11.19 0.95 11.08
CA LEU A 77 -10.43 2.21 11.03
C LEU A 77 -11.34 3.40 10.76
N VAL A 78 -12.30 3.30 9.82
CA VAL A 78 -13.27 4.37 9.54
C VAL A 78 -14.13 4.67 10.77
N ILE A 79 -14.71 3.63 11.38
CA ILE A 79 -15.58 3.80 12.55
C ILE A 79 -14.80 4.47 13.68
N GLN A 80 -13.63 3.92 14.01
CA GLN A 80 -12.81 4.44 15.10
C GLN A 80 -12.25 5.83 14.81
N SER A 81 -11.85 6.14 13.57
CA SER A 81 -11.35 7.47 13.25
C SER A 81 -12.43 8.54 13.40
N VAL A 82 -13.63 8.29 12.85
CA VAL A 82 -14.74 9.25 12.92
C VAL A 82 -15.23 9.38 14.35
N TYR A 83 -15.45 8.24 15.01
CA TYR A 83 -15.95 8.21 16.39
C TYR A 83 -15.04 8.96 17.35
N ASN A 84 -13.72 8.72 17.31
CA ASN A 84 -12.77 9.38 18.21
C ASN A 84 -12.79 10.91 18.02
N VAL A 85 -12.82 11.41 16.78
CA VAL A 85 -12.95 12.85 16.52
C VAL A 85 -14.25 13.41 17.10
N CYS A 86 -15.39 12.75 16.87
CA CYS A 86 -16.68 13.24 17.38
C CYS A 86 -16.80 13.18 18.92
N THR A 87 -16.02 12.32 19.58
CA THR A 87 -15.89 12.29 21.05
C THR A 87 -14.89 13.29 21.62
N GLY A 88 -14.09 13.94 20.78
CA GLY A 88 -13.06 14.89 21.20
C GLY A 88 -11.66 14.29 21.41
N PHE A 89 -11.46 13.00 21.11
CA PHE A 89 -10.14 12.37 20.97
C PHE A 89 -9.60 12.57 19.55
N ASP A 90 -9.43 13.83 19.21
CA ASP A 90 -8.99 14.29 17.90
C ASP A 90 -7.68 13.62 17.43
N LEU A 91 -6.62 13.63 18.25
CA LEU A 91 -5.30 13.09 17.85
C LEU A 91 -5.34 11.60 17.46
N LEU A 92 -6.06 10.78 18.22
CA LEU A 92 -6.21 9.36 17.90
C LEU A 92 -7.03 9.17 16.62
N GLY A 93 -8.13 9.93 16.47
CA GLY A 93 -8.96 9.88 15.28
C GLY A 93 -8.20 10.31 14.01
N LEU A 94 -7.41 11.39 14.12
CA LEU A 94 -6.49 11.89 13.10
C LEU A 94 -5.47 10.82 12.67
N PHE A 95 -4.81 10.19 13.64
CA PHE A 95 -3.85 9.13 13.37
C PHE A 95 -4.49 7.94 12.65
N LEU A 96 -5.64 7.46 13.12
CA LEU A 96 -6.33 6.32 12.53
C LEU A 96 -6.83 6.62 11.12
N PHE A 97 -7.32 7.84 10.87
CA PHE A 97 -7.74 8.27 9.53
C PHE A 97 -6.55 8.37 8.58
N ALA A 98 -5.44 8.95 9.02
CA ALA A 98 -4.23 9.06 8.23
C ALA A 98 -3.69 7.65 7.91
N PHE A 99 -3.68 6.74 8.89
CA PHE A 99 -3.29 5.35 8.70
C PHE A 99 -4.20 4.60 7.70
N LEU A 100 -5.52 4.80 7.77
CA LEU A 100 -6.47 4.27 6.79
C LEU A 100 -6.11 4.70 5.36
N ASN A 101 -5.84 5.99 5.16
CA ASN A 101 -5.49 6.53 3.84
C ASN A 101 -4.17 5.94 3.32
N LEU A 102 -3.17 5.78 4.18
CA LEU A 102 -1.91 5.13 3.83
C LEU A 102 -2.14 3.68 3.38
N VAL A 103 -2.96 2.91 4.10
CA VAL A 103 -3.28 1.53 3.72
C VAL A 103 -4.05 1.48 2.39
N LEU A 104 -5.02 2.38 2.17
CA LEU A 104 -5.75 2.48 0.90
C LEU A 104 -4.81 2.84 -0.27
N PHE A 105 -3.85 3.72 -0.03
CA PHE A 105 -2.81 4.09 -1.00
C PHE A 105 -1.92 2.88 -1.35
N CYS A 106 -1.37 2.19 -0.36
CA CYS A 106 -0.56 0.98 -0.57
C CYS A 106 -1.32 -0.14 -1.30
N LYS A 107 -2.65 -0.19 -1.17
CA LYS A 107 -3.51 -1.15 -1.88
C LYS A 107 -3.89 -0.73 -3.29
N GLY A 108 -3.46 0.45 -3.74
CA GLY A 108 -3.79 0.98 -5.06
C GLY A 108 -5.23 1.40 -5.21
N TYR A 109 -5.95 1.69 -4.12
CA TYR A 109 -7.35 2.14 -4.16
C TYR A 109 -7.52 3.39 -5.04
N PHE A 110 -6.53 4.29 -5.04
CA PHE A 110 -6.54 5.54 -5.79
C PHE A 110 -6.07 5.40 -7.26
N LYS A 111 -5.70 4.20 -7.74
CA LYS A 111 -5.25 4.02 -9.14
C LYS A 111 -6.30 4.40 -10.17
N THR A 112 -7.57 4.13 -9.87
CA THR A 112 -8.70 4.44 -10.75
C THR A 112 -9.56 5.55 -10.15
N ARG A 113 -9.95 6.52 -10.98
CA ARG A 113 -10.77 7.68 -10.56
C ARG A 113 -10.21 8.38 -9.32
N ALA A 114 -8.88 8.59 -9.29
CA ALA A 114 -8.15 9.15 -8.16
C ALA A 114 -8.82 10.44 -7.63
N LYS A 115 -9.05 11.40 -8.52
CA LYS A 115 -9.66 12.70 -8.20
C LYS A 115 -10.99 12.55 -7.44
N LEU A 116 -11.91 11.74 -7.96
CA LEU A 116 -13.23 11.52 -7.33
C LEU A 116 -13.13 10.85 -5.95
N LYS A 117 -12.25 9.85 -5.80
CA LYS A 117 -12.08 9.15 -4.52
C LYS A 117 -11.45 10.05 -3.47
N THR A 118 -10.42 10.82 -3.87
CA THR A 118 -9.76 11.77 -2.98
C THR A 118 -10.69 12.90 -2.57
N THR A 119 -11.52 13.43 -3.49
CA THR A 119 -12.49 14.46 -3.13
C THR A 119 -13.56 13.92 -2.17
N LEU A 120 -14.13 12.74 -2.42
CA LEU A 120 -15.13 12.14 -1.52
C LEU A 120 -14.57 11.89 -0.11
N ILE A 121 -13.38 11.30 -0.01
CA ILE A 121 -12.72 11.04 1.28
C ILE A 121 -12.36 12.36 1.98
N GLY A 122 -11.83 13.33 1.24
CA GLY A 122 -11.48 14.65 1.76
C GLY A 122 -12.69 15.42 2.28
N THR A 123 -13.78 15.47 1.52
CA THR A 123 -15.03 16.12 1.95
C THR A 123 -15.61 15.44 3.18
N GLY A 124 -15.67 14.10 3.21
CA GLY A 124 -16.13 13.36 4.38
C GLY A 124 -15.28 13.63 5.63
N TRP A 125 -13.96 13.78 5.46
CA TRP A 125 -13.07 14.10 6.56
C TRP A 125 -13.25 15.53 7.07
N ILE A 126 -13.33 16.51 6.18
CA ILE A 126 -13.59 17.91 6.57
C ILE A 126 -14.91 18.01 7.35
N LEU A 127 -15.96 17.34 6.89
CA LEU A 127 -17.24 17.25 7.62
C LEU A 127 -17.12 16.55 8.97
N THR A 128 -16.18 15.62 9.13
CA THR A 128 -15.91 15.00 10.43
C THR A 128 -15.20 15.98 11.36
N LEU A 129 -14.23 16.75 10.85
CA LEU A 129 -13.50 17.73 11.63
C LEU A 129 -14.39 18.88 12.12
N THR A 130 -15.45 19.27 11.39
CA THR A 130 -16.39 20.30 11.87
C THR A 130 -17.11 19.91 13.16
N THR A 131 -17.18 18.61 13.49
CA THR A 131 -17.71 18.14 14.80
C THR A 131 -16.83 18.56 15.98
N LEU A 132 -15.62 19.08 15.75
CA LEU A 132 -14.75 19.64 16.77
C LEU A 132 -15.06 21.10 17.10
N ILE A 133 -15.81 21.82 16.26
CA ILE A 133 -16.15 23.24 16.48
C ILE A 133 -16.80 23.49 17.85
N PRO A 134 -17.73 22.64 18.36
CA PRO A 134 -18.30 22.80 19.69
C PRO A 134 -17.28 22.72 20.84
N PHE A 135 -16.12 22.10 20.61
CA PHE A 135 -15.04 22.02 21.59
C PHE A 135 -14.06 23.19 21.50
N GLY A 136 -14.22 24.08 20.52
CA GLY A 136 -13.32 25.21 20.24
C GLY A 136 -12.90 25.31 18.78
N ILE A 137 -12.90 26.53 18.24
CA ILE A 137 -12.46 26.80 16.85
C ILE A 137 -10.96 26.51 16.70
N GLU A 138 -10.19 26.78 17.73
CA GLU A 138 -8.77 26.46 17.84
C GLU A 138 -8.50 24.96 17.69
N ARG A 139 -9.35 24.10 18.29
CA ARG A 139 -9.24 22.64 18.13
C ARG A 139 -9.52 22.20 16.70
N PHE A 140 -10.52 22.80 16.06
CA PHE A 140 -10.78 22.56 14.64
C PHE A 140 -9.58 22.96 13.75
N ILE A 141 -9.06 24.19 13.92
CA ILE A 141 -7.91 24.69 13.14
C ILE A 141 -6.68 23.81 13.38
N PHE A 142 -6.43 23.42 14.62
CA PHE A 142 -5.34 22.52 14.98
C PHE A 142 -5.51 21.16 14.29
N ALA A 143 -6.69 20.53 14.37
CA ALA A 143 -6.94 19.24 13.75
C ALA A 143 -6.82 19.26 12.21
N VAL A 144 -7.22 20.36 11.55
CA VAL A 144 -6.97 20.57 10.12
C VAL A 144 -5.48 20.64 9.83
N SER A 145 -4.74 21.44 10.60
CA SER A 145 -3.28 21.61 10.44
C SER A 145 -2.54 20.29 10.66
N THR A 146 -2.89 19.55 11.71
CA THR A 146 -2.33 18.23 12.02
C THR A 146 -2.69 17.20 10.95
N SER A 147 -3.90 17.22 10.38
CA SER A 147 -4.26 16.35 9.26
C SER A 147 -3.32 16.57 8.07
N ILE A 148 -3.13 17.83 7.66
CA ILE A 148 -2.27 18.20 6.54
C ILE A 148 -0.82 17.78 6.82
N PHE A 149 -0.33 18.05 8.03
CA PHE A 149 1.00 17.65 8.46
C PHE A 149 1.19 16.12 8.39
N MET A 150 0.25 15.32 8.89
CA MET A 150 0.31 13.86 8.85
C MET A 150 0.38 13.33 7.42
N PHE A 151 -0.41 13.90 6.50
CA PHE A 151 -0.34 13.53 5.08
C PHE A 151 1.01 13.89 4.46
N ALA A 152 1.53 15.10 4.72
CA ALA A 152 2.84 15.53 4.24
C ALA A 152 3.96 14.64 4.80
N ALA A 153 3.90 14.28 6.09
CA ALA A 153 4.85 13.39 6.74
C ALA A 153 4.85 12.00 6.09
N TYR A 154 3.69 11.45 5.75
CA TYR A 154 3.62 10.16 5.04
C TYR A 154 4.15 10.22 3.61
N VAL A 155 3.91 11.31 2.88
CA VAL A 155 4.51 11.53 1.56
C VAL A 155 6.03 11.60 1.68
N TYR A 156 6.55 12.34 2.68
CA TYR A 156 7.98 12.41 2.95
C TYR A 156 8.58 11.04 3.30
N ILE A 157 7.95 10.29 4.22
CA ILE A 157 8.36 8.93 4.58
C ILE A 157 8.33 8.01 3.36
N TYR A 158 7.32 8.13 2.49
CA TYR A 158 7.26 7.39 1.24
C TYR A 158 8.47 7.68 0.34
N TYR A 159 8.82 8.95 0.13
CA TYR A 159 10.01 9.31 -0.65
C TYR A 159 11.29 8.81 -0.01
N LEU A 160 11.44 8.95 1.32
CA LEU A 160 12.60 8.47 2.06
C LEU A 160 12.74 6.94 1.96
N LEU A 161 11.64 6.21 2.15
CA LEU A 161 11.60 4.76 1.98
C LEU A 161 11.85 4.35 0.54
N SER A 162 11.32 5.07 -0.45
CA SER A 162 11.57 4.78 -1.87
C SER A 162 13.04 4.97 -2.23
N ASP A 163 13.69 6.01 -1.72
CA ASP A 163 15.14 6.23 -1.85
C ASP A 163 15.92 5.11 -1.17
N LYS A 164 15.63 4.78 0.09
CA LYS A 164 16.37 3.77 0.86
C LYS A 164 16.09 2.32 0.46
N LEU A 165 14.88 1.99 0.01
CA LEU A 165 14.58 0.68 -0.57
C LEU A 165 15.35 0.49 -1.88
N SER A 166 15.65 1.53 -2.64
CA SER A 166 16.45 1.35 -3.87
C SER A 166 17.85 0.80 -3.57
N TYR A 167 18.41 1.11 -2.40
CA TYR A 167 19.69 0.57 -1.91
C TYR A 167 19.56 -0.77 -1.16
N LEU A 168 18.44 -1.00 -0.47
CA LEU A 168 18.17 -2.21 0.34
C LEU A 168 17.56 -3.35 -0.47
N LEU A 169 16.94 -3.07 -1.62
CA LEU A 169 16.77 -4.07 -2.64
C LEU A 169 18.19 -4.56 -2.92
N PRO A 170 18.53 -5.80 -2.53
CA PRO A 170 19.87 -6.29 -2.77
C PRO A 170 20.15 -6.01 -4.23
N ASP A 171 21.26 -5.33 -4.50
CA ASP A 171 21.92 -5.32 -5.80
C ASP A 171 21.71 -6.73 -6.28
N VAL A 172 20.76 -6.92 -7.21
CA VAL A 172 20.23 -8.26 -7.40
C VAL A 172 21.45 -8.94 -7.96
N ASN A 173 22.09 -9.77 -7.13
CA ASN A 173 22.96 -10.84 -7.53
C ASN A 173 22.03 -11.83 -8.22
N VAL A 174 21.31 -11.36 -9.25
CA VAL A 174 21.18 -12.04 -10.52
C VAL A 174 22.58 -12.58 -10.67
N CYS A 175 22.76 -13.89 -10.57
CA CYS A 175 24.06 -14.49 -10.77
C CYS A 175 24.61 -13.84 -12.04
N LYS A 176 25.51 -12.85 -11.91
CA LYS A 176 26.12 -12.16 -13.03
C LYS A 176 27.02 -13.21 -13.65
N MET A 177 26.43 -14.18 -14.35
CA MET A 177 27.14 -14.88 -15.40
C MET A 177 27.58 -13.74 -16.31
N LYS A 178 28.90 -13.57 -16.48
CA LYS A 178 29.53 -12.45 -17.21
C LYS A 178 28.57 -11.88 -18.23
N ALA A 179 27.89 -10.78 -17.88
CA ALA A 179 27.00 -10.12 -18.82
C ALA A 179 27.87 -9.75 -20.01
N ALA A 180 27.47 -10.13 -21.21
CA ALA A 180 28.23 -9.81 -22.41
C ALA A 180 28.23 -8.29 -22.68
N CYS A 181 27.33 -7.55 -22.03
CA CYS A 181 27.20 -6.11 -22.12
C CYS A 181 27.56 -5.39 -20.80
N THR A 182 28.21 -4.24 -20.93
CA THR A 182 28.42 -3.28 -19.85
C THR A 182 27.10 -2.56 -19.55
N LEU A 183 26.43 -2.98 -18.47
CA LEU A 183 25.22 -2.32 -17.98
C LEU A 183 25.59 -1.01 -17.25
N PRO A 184 24.82 0.08 -17.46
CA PRO A 184 25.00 1.32 -16.71
C PRO A 184 24.59 1.14 -15.24
N GLU A 185 24.98 2.10 -14.40
CA GLU A 185 24.58 2.14 -12.98
C GLU A 185 23.06 2.18 -12.83
N PRO A 186 22.49 1.51 -11.81
CA PRO A 186 21.06 1.54 -11.51
C PRO A 186 20.52 2.98 -11.44
N GLY A 187 19.35 3.22 -12.02
CA GLY A 187 18.73 4.55 -12.07
C GLY A 187 19.10 5.44 -13.28
N LYS A 188 20.09 5.06 -14.09
CA LYS A 188 20.40 5.72 -15.37
C LYS A 188 19.50 5.23 -16.52
N ILE A 189 19.48 5.97 -17.62
CA ILE A 189 18.69 5.64 -18.81
C ILE A 189 19.30 4.40 -19.49
N LEU A 190 18.50 3.36 -19.69
CA LEU A 190 18.91 2.14 -20.39
C LEU A 190 18.49 2.27 -21.87
N ASN A 191 19.45 2.55 -22.74
CA ASN A 191 19.21 2.60 -24.18
C ASN A 191 19.29 1.18 -24.76
N LEU A 192 18.14 0.62 -25.13
CA LEU A 192 18.04 -0.75 -25.64
C LEU A 192 18.72 -0.94 -27.01
N ARG A 193 18.92 0.13 -27.80
CA ARG A 193 19.62 0.06 -29.10
C ARG A 193 21.13 -0.08 -28.94
N ALA A 194 21.71 0.61 -27.95
CA ALA A 194 23.14 0.55 -27.67
C ALA A 194 23.60 -0.84 -27.18
N LEU A 195 22.66 -1.69 -26.78
CA LEU A 195 22.91 -3.06 -26.31
C LEU A 195 22.93 -4.12 -27.43
N GLY A 196 22.78 -3.73 -28.70
CA GLY A 196 22.81 -4.66 -29.84
C GLY A 196 21.59 -5.58 -29.94
N LEU A 197 20.49 -5.25 -29.26
CA LEU A 197 19.24 -5.99 -29.31
C LEU A 197 18.54 -5.77 -30.65
N THR A 198 18.06 -6.85 -31.26
CA THR A 198 17.19 -6.76 -32.44
C THR A 198 15.86 -6.09 -32.10
N GLU A 199 15.21 -5.45 -33.07
CA GLU A 199 13.93 -4.77 -32.88
C GLU A 199 12.85 -5.70 -32.27
N ARG A 200 12.88 -6.99 -32.60
CA ARG A 200 12.02 -8.01 -32.01
C ARG A 200 12.33 -8.25 -30.53
N GLN A 201 13.61 -8.36 -30.16
CA GLN A 201 14.04 -8.54 -28.78
C GLN A 201 13.74 -7.31 -27.92
N ARG A 202 13.86 -6.09 -28.47
CA ARG A 202 13.48 -4.84 -27.79
C ARG A 202 12.00 -4.85 -27.39
N ARG A 203 11.12 -5.23 -28.32
CA ARG A 203 9.69 -5.38 -28.04
C ARG A 203 9.40 -6.48 -27.02
N CYS A 204 10.14 -7.59 -27.03
CA CYS A 204 10.04 -8.62 -26.00
C CYS A 204 10.47 -8.11 -24.60
N VAL A 205 11.49 -7.26 -24.52
CA VAL A 205 11.97 -6.62 -23.28
C VAL A 205 10.93 -5.63 -22.74
N GLU A 206 10.34 -4.81 -23.61
CA GLU A 206 9.26 -3.89 -23.25
C GLU A 206 8.01 -4.64 -22.79
N ALA A 207 7.65 -5.73 -23.46
CA ALA A 207 6.54 -6.59 -23.07
C ALA A 207 6.76 -7.27 -21.70
N CYS A 208 8.02 -7.50 -21.28
CA CYS A 208 8.32 -8.03 -19.94
C CYS A 208 8.03 -7.04 -18.80
N LEU A 209 7.94 -5.74 -19.08
CA LEU A 209 7.55 -4.74 -18.09
C LEU A 209 6.04 -4.76 -17.80
N GLN A 210 5.24 -5.31 -18.72
CA GLN A 210 3.79 -5.41 -18.57
C GLN A 210 3.42 -6.71 -17.85
N ASP A 211 2.79 -6.58 -16.68
CA ASP A 211 2.47 -7.66 -15.72
C ASP A 211 1.73 -8.90 -16.27
N SER A 212 1.13 -8.81 -17.47
CA SER A 212 0.10 -9.72 -17.95
C SER A 212 0.43 -10.49 -19.23
N ILE A 213 1.61 -10.33 -19.82
CA ILE A 213 1.89 -10.95 -21.14
C ILE A 213 2.51 -12.34 -20.97
N SER A 214 1.78 -13.36 -21.43
CA SER A 214 2.25 -14.74 -21.53
C SER A 214 3.10 -14.95 -22.78
N TYR A 215 3.96 -15.97 -22.78
CA TYR A 215 4.74 -16.34 -23.98
C TYR A 215 3.86 -16.62 -25.21
N LYS A 216 2.62 -17.08 -24.99
CA LYS A 216 1.62 -17.31 -26.05
C LYS A 216 1.14 -16.01 -26.67
N THR A 217 0.75 -15.04 -25.84
CA THR A 217 0.34 -13.71 -26.33
C THR A 217 1.46 -12.97 -27.06
N LEU A 218 2.72 -13.16 -26.65
CA LEU A 218 3.89 -12.66 -27.37
C LEU A 218 4.07 -13.36 -28.73
N ALA A 219 3.84 -14.68 -28.79
CA ALA A 219 3.95 -15.50 -29.99
C ALA A 219 2.93 -15.06 -31.05
N ASP A 220 1.70 -14.85 -30.60
CA ASP A 220 0.59 -14.39 -31.43
C ASP A 220 0.83 -12.94 -31.91
N THR A 221 1.35 -12.05 -31.04
CA THR A 221 1.60 -10.64 -31.39
C THR A 221 2.73 -10.48 -32.42
N HIS A 222 3.73 -11.36 -32.38
CA HIS A 222 4.88 -11.30 -33.29
C HIS A 222 4.76 -12.24 -34.49
N TYR A 223 3.64 -12.97 -34.64
CA TYR A 223 3.45 -14.00 -35.67
C TYR A 223 4.57 -15.05 -35.69
N VAL A 224 5.04 -15.47 -34.51
CA VAL A 224 6.13 -16.45 -34.37
C VAL A 224 5.71 -17.56 -33.42
N SER A 225 6.32 -18.74 -33.54
CA SER A 225 6.08 -19.84 -32.61
C SER A 225 6.53 -19.51 -31.18
N GLU A 226 5.84 -20.09 -30.18
CA GLU A 226 6.17 -19.94 -28.76
C GLU A 226 7.62 -20.39 -28.45
N SER A 227 8.15 -21.37 -29.19
CA SER A 227 9.52 -21.84 -29.04
C SER A 227 10.56 -20.82 -29.50
N THR A 228 10.28 -20.06 -30.56
CA THR A 228 11.16 -18.96 -31.02
C THR A 228 11.24 -17.84 -29.99
N ILE A 229 10.12 -17.51 -29.33
CA ILE A 229 10.10 -16.48 -28.29
C ILE A 229 10.80 -16.94 -27.01
N LYS A 230 10.68 -18.22 -26.66
CA LYS A 230 11.47 -18.80 -25.56
C LYS A 230 12.97 -18.74 -25.86
N LYS A 231 13.37 -18.98 -27.12
CA LYS A 231 14.76 -18.86 -27.57
C LYS A 231 15.24 -17.41 -27.46
N ASP A 232 14.50 -16.46 -28.02
CA ASP A 232 14.82 -15.03 -27.93
C ASP A 232 14.91 -14.55 -26.47
N MET A 233 13.99 -14.98 -25.61
CA MET A 233 14.00 -14.64 -24.19
C MET A 233 15.19 -15.25 -23.46
N THR A 234 15.61 -16.45 -23.85
CA THR A 234 16.83 -17.08 -23.30
C THR A 234 18.07 -16.30 -23.73
N ASP A 235 18.11 -15.82 -24.97
CA ASP A 235 19.22 -15.02 -25.49
C ASP A 235 19.26 -13.62 -24.86
N ILE A 236 18.11 -12.98 -24.64
CA ILE A 236 17.99 -11.74 -23.86
C ILE A 236 18.45 -11.99 -22.42
N CYS A 237 17.95 -13.04 -21.76
CA CYS A 237 18.38 -13.39 -20.41
C CYS A 237 19.90 -13.62 -20.34
N ARG A 238 20.52 -14.26 -21.33
CA ARG A 238 21.99 -14.39 -21.41
C ARG A 238 22.69 -13.05 -21.58
N LEU A 239 22.19 -12.16 -22.44
CA LEU A 239 22.76 -10.83 -22.67
C LEU A 239 22.81 -10.00 -21.38
N PHE A 240 21.72 -10.03 -20.61
CA PHE A 240 21.59 -9.32 -19.34
C PHE A 240 22.20 -10.07 -18.15
N GLY A 241 22.73 -11.29 -18.34
CA GLY A 241 23.30 -12.11 -17.26
C GLY A 241 22.26 -12.65 -16.28
N VAL A 242 21.03 -12.88 -16.73
CA VAL A 242 19.85 -13.24 -15.93
C VAL A 242 19.41 -14.68 -16.17
N LYS A 243 18.96 -15.39 -15.12
CA LYS A 243 18.45 -16.77 -15.24
C LYS A 243 17.00 -16.89 -15.71
N ASN A 244 16.14 -15.95 -15.29
CA ASN A 244 14.70 -16.05 -15.45
C ASN A 244 14.08 -14.72 -15.92
N ARG A 245 12.95 -14.80 -16.62
CA ARG A 245 12.15 -13.63 -17.05
C ARG A 245 11.78 -12.70 -15.89
N GLU A 246 11.41 -13.26 -14.74
CA GLU A 246 11.05 -12.44 -13.57
C GLU A 246 12.26 -11.67 -13.02
N MET A 247 13.46 -12.27 -13.04
CA MET A 247 14.68 -11.56 -12.67
C MET A 247 15.05 -10.48 -13.70
N LEU A 248 14.74 -10.69 -14.99
CA LEU A 248 14.97 -9.70 -16.04
C LEU A 248 14.06 -8.51 -15.82
N ARG A 249 12.79 -8.79 -15.47
CA ARG A 249 11.83 -7.76 -15.09
C ARG A 249 12.28 -6.98 -13.86
N PHE A 250 12.76 -7.65 -12.80
CA PHE A 250 13.29 -6.96 -11.62
C PHE A 250 14.47 -6.05 -11.98
N LEU A 251 15.38 -6.51 -12.85
CA LEU A 251 16.50 -5.71 -13.33
C LEU A 251 16.00 -4.50 -14.13
N LEU A 252 15.08 -4.69 -15.08
CA LEU A 252 14.56 -3.61 -15.93
C LEU A 252 13.79 -2.54 -15.14
N VAL A 253 13.12 -2.91 -14.04
CA VAL A 253 12.43 -1.97 -13.14
C VAL A 253 13.40 -1.01 -12.44
N GLN A 254 14.69 -1.38 -12.32
CA GLN A 254 15.72 -0.51 -11.75
C GLN A 254 16.22 0.57 -12.73
N TYR A 255 15.81 0.53 -14.01
CA TYR A 255 16.26 1.45 -15.05
C TYR A 255 15.09 2.23 -15.66
N LYS A 256 15.37 3.45 -16.13
CA LYS A 256 14.46 4.16 -17.05
C LYS A 256 14.71 3.64 -18.45
N VAL A 257 13.88 2.71 -18.91
CA VAL A 257 13.97 2.13 -20.26
C VAL A 257 13.54 3.18 -21.29
N ASP A 258 14.46 3.57 -22.17
CA ASP A 258 14.16 4.49 -23.27
C ASP A 258 14.03 3.69 -24.57
N SER A 259 12.83 3.73 -25.14
CA SER A 259 12.43 2.98 -26.33
C SER A 259 12.68 3.75 -27.63
N THR A 260 13.17 4.99 -27.57
CA THR A 260 13.34 5.86 -28.74
C THR A 260 14.43 5.45 -29.72
#